data_AF-A0A0C2J7J4-F1
#
_entry.id   AF-A0A0C2J7J4-F1
#
_cell.length_a   1.000
_cell.length_b   1.000
_cell.length_c   1.000
_cell.angle_alpha   90.00
_cell.angle_beta   90.00
_cell.angle_gamma   90.00
#
_symmetry.space_group_name_H-M   'P 1'
#
loop_
_entity.id
_entity.type
_entity.pdbx_description
1 polymer ?
#
loop_
_entity_poly.entity_id
_entity_poly.type
_entity_poly.pdbx_seq_one_letter_code
_entity_poly.pdbx_strand_id
1 'polypeptide(L)'
;MRLSPSAALPVLLLAAVPTQVAAHGPHGDVPIPRFLGGGRRFVSELLASARAEMAADAPLSARAPPGVPAAVAEMAGRREAQSGRHHHLPKREEMELDDAALRDAAALRRRQVGGKDGKCGPGAGSCAQGYCCSPEGWCGLTPDYCSAPDCLINYGSGCDANQKPEGVDTSNVPRPHVGSVLYGGLGIYDCVKKGDIAITFDDGPYNFTGDLLDKFAAYGAKATFFITGNNLGKGMINDYSKPWAGFIRRMVAEGHQVASHTWSHQNASQLTAAQYRNQIIWNEIAFNDILGFFPAYMRPPYSICESACQKALSDLGYHVIYFDLDTEGYLNDDKKLIQNSKDIWDEAMDKATPARSQYLMIEHDIHYQTVYNLTDYVLTSLFARGWRSVTVGECLGDPKENWYRQGSGSSSGGGAGGGPTTSAPSKPTASHSPTGFPSTTIRRTTSTRRTGRPTSTATSGNPDSSLVPDNPIGPPGKGNGGSSPAKPTETGSLKKTVDGDCGNGVTCLGSRFGDCCSVSGFCGRSADYCGATCQPGFGACSDSAQ
;
A
#
# COMPACT_ATOMS: atom_id res chain seq x y z
N MET A 1 12.14 65.35 26.41
CA MET A 1 11.93 64.38 25.31
C MET A 1 13.17 64.41 24.40
N ARG A 2 13.49 63.27 23.74
CA ARG A 2 14.41 63.10 22.58
C ARG A 2 15.94 63.35 22.77
N LEU A 3 16.68 62.23 22.81
CA LEU A 3 17.80 61.85 21.91
C LEU A 3 19.06 62.75 21.73
N SER A 4 20.22 62.23 22.21
CA SER A 4 21.45 61.82 21.47
C SER A 4 22.11 62.70 20.36
N PRO A 5 23.43 62.52 20.01
CA PRO A 5 24.58 61.89 20.72
C PRO A 5 25.98 62.60 20.54
N SER A 6 27.07 61.94 21.01
CA SER A 6 28.45 61.86 20.41
C SER A 6 29.69 62.46 21.13
N ALA A 7 30.86 61.83 20.83
CA ALA A 7 32.28 62.17 21.10
C ALA A 7 32.92 61.83 22.48
N ALA A 8 34.24 61.58 22.66
CA ALA A 8 35.31 61.00 21.79
C ALA A 8 36.69 60.78 22.50
N LEU A 9 37.32 59.58 22.36
CA LEU A 9 38.80 59.29 22.34
C LEU A 9 39.70 59.66 23.60
N PRO A 10 41.05 59.42 23.66
CA PRO A 10 41.79 58.13 23.57
C PRO A 10 43.01 57.97 24.56
N VAL A 11 44.00 57.09 24.24
CA VAL A 11 45.34 56.78 24.88
C VAL A 11 45.33 55.61 25.91
N LEU A 12 46.30 54.67 26.16
CA LEU A 12 47.64 54.15 25.69
C LEU A 12 48.69 54.09 26.85
N LEU A 13 49.72 53.21 26.98
CA LEU A 13 50.30 52.03 26.26
C LEU A 13 51.25 51.23 27.23
N LEU A 14 51.92 50.14 26.76
CA LEU A 14 53.13 49.42 27.31
C LEU A 14 52.92 48.28 28.37
N ALA A 15 53.57 47.09 28.34
CA ALA A 15 54.47 46.44 27.35
C ALA A 15 54.64 44.88 27.54
N ALA A 16 55.13 44.16 26.49
CA ALA A 16 55.63 42.75 26.39
C ALA A 16 54.63 41.53 26.36
N VAL A 17 54.80 40.33 25.73
CA VAL A 17 55.87 39.56 24.96
C VAL A 17 56.80 38.65 25.83
N PRO A 18 57.32 37.42 25.47
CA PRO A 18 57.29 36.56 24.23
C PRO A 18 57.06 34.99 24.33
N THR A 19 56.86 34.28 23.17
CA THR A 19 57.28 32.86 22.79
C THR A 19 56.76 31.59 23.54
N GLN A 20 56.72 30.33 23.03
CA GLN A 20 57.05 29.67 21.71
C GLN A 20 56.19 28.38 21.40
N VAL A 21 56.65 27.45 20.53
CA VAL A 21 55.87 26.38 19.82
C VAL A 21 56.42 24.94 20.02
N ALA A 22 55.56 23.90 20.08
CA ALA A 22 55.87 22.47 19.81
C ALA A 22 54.58 21.61 19.55
N ALA A 23 54.71 20.33 19.14
CA ALA A 23 53.57 19.43 18.81
C ALA A 23 53.85 17.93 19.07
N HIS A 24 52.81 17.10 19.32
CA HIS A 24 52.65 15.65 19.05
C HIS A 24 51.34 15.09 19.66
N GLY A 25 50.87 13.89 19.25
CA GLY A 25 49.77 13.09 19.89
C GLY A 25 50.32 11.77 20.49
N PRO A 26 49.56 10.64 20.62
CA PRO A 26 48.15 10.35 20.24
C PRO A 26 47.37 9.45 21.28
N HIS A 27 46.33 8.71 20.82
CA HIS A 27 45.55 7.58 21.44
C HIS A 27 44.32 7.86 22.35
N GLY A 28 43.29 6.98 22.25
CA GLY A 28 42.18 6.89 23.22
C GLY A 28 40.86 6.20 22.78
N ASP A 29 40.86 4.96 22.28
CA ASP A 29 39.62 4.21 21.92
C ASP A 29 38.92 3.52 23.11
N VAL A 30 37.59 3.69 23.27
CA VAL A 30 36.69 2.90 24.14
C VAL A 30 35.31 2.76 23.45
N PRO A 31 34.60 1.60 23.49
CA PRO A 31 33.82 1.15 22.32
C PRO A 31 32.28 1.16 22.42
N ILE A 32 31.65 0.94 21.25
CA ILE A 32 30.22 0.69 21.04
C ILE A 32 29.89 -0.81 21.30
N PRO A 33 28.80 -1.16 22.01
CA PRO A 33 28.37 -2.55 22.16
C PRO A 33 27.64 -3.08 20.91
N ARG A 34 28.11 -4.20 20.37
CA ARG A 34 27.32 -5.06 19.47
C ARG A 34 26.52 -6.08 20.29
N PHE A 35 25.31 -6.42 19.83
CA PHE A 35 24.64 -7.66 20.22
C PHE A 35 24.07 -8.39 19.01
N LEU A 36 24.21 -9.71 19.00
CA LEU A 36 23.66 -10.63 18.00
C LEU A 36 23.15 -11.89 18.72
N GLY A 37 21.89 -12.27 18.46
CA GLY A 37 21.45 -13.66 18.37
C GLY A 37 21.29 -14.52 19.65
N GLY A 38 20.03 -14.70 20.06
CA GLY A 38 19.46 -16.04 20.33
C GLY A 38 19.32 -16.52 21.78
N GLY A 39 18.38 -17.45 22.02
CA GLY A 39 18.54 -18.44 23.11
C GLY A 39 17.45 -18.72 24.16
N ARG A 40 16.14 -18.60 23.85
CA ARG A 40 15.01 -19.35 24.47
C ARG A 40 15.12 -19.93 25.92
N ARG A 41 14.13 -19.56 26.77
CA ARG A 41 13.41 -20.31 27.86
C ARG A 41 13.63 -19.92 29.35
N PHE A 42 12.52 -19.42 29.93
CA PHE A 42 11.86 -19.80 31.20
C PHE A 42 12.61 -19.80 32.55
N VAL A 43 12.02 -19.03 33.48
CA VAL A 43 11.59 -19.31 34.88
C VAL A 43 11.81 -18.01 35.68
N SER A 44 10.96 -17.48 36.56
CA SER A 44 9.54 -17.56 36.93
C SER A 44 9.46 -16.69 38.22
N GLU A 45 8.33 -16.05 38.52
CA GLU A 45 7.96 -15.47 39.83
C GLU A 45 8.85 -14.38 40.48
N LEU A 46 8.24 -13.23 40.80
CA LEU A 46 7.84 -12.98 42.19
C LEU A 46 6.70 -11.93 42.28
N LEU A 47 5.96 -11.99 43.40
CA LEU A 47 5.10 -10.94 43.98
C LEU A 47 3.86 -10.47 43.18
N ALA A 48 2.72 -11.10 43.51
CA ALA A 48 1.42 -10.43 43.54
C ALA A 48 1.04 -10.08 44.99
N SER A 49 0.34 -8.95 45.20
CA SER A 49 -0.86 -8.82 46.07
C SER A 49 -1.07 -7.39 46.58
N ALA A 50 -2.17 -6.74 46.15
CA ALA A 50 -3.00 -5.85 46.96
C ALA A 50 -4.34 -5.53 46.25
N ARG A 51 -5.44 -6.08 46.76
CA ARG A 51 -6.82 -5.56 46.66
C ARG A 51 -7.29 -5.29 48.11
N ALA A 52 -8.29 -4.49 48.44
CA ALA A 52 -9.27 -3.74 47.63
C ALA A 52 -9.28 -2.24 48.12
N GLU A 53 -10.31 -1.39 48.06
CA GLU A 53 -11.78 -1.57 48.00
C GLU A 53 -12.49 -0.26 47.56
N MET A 54 -13.83 -0.24 47.60
CA MET A 54 -14.76 0.87 47.33
C MET A 54 -15.03 1.26 45.87
N ALA A 55 -16.18 0.79 45.36
CA ALA A 55 -16.99 1.46 44.35
C ALA A 55 -18.45 1.44 44.82
N ALA A 56 -19.23 2.49 44.52
CA ALA A 56 -20.64 2.62 44.89
C ALA A 56 -21.43 3.36 43.80
N ASP A 57 -22.71 3.04 43.64
CA ASP A 57 -23.52 3.44 42.48
C ASP A 57 -23.90 4.94 42.41
N ALA A 58 -23.80 5.51 41.20
CA ALA A 58 -24.70 6.56 40.71
C ALA A 58 -24.62 6.68 39.16
N PRO A 59 -25.74 6.63 38.41
CA PRO A 59 -25.70 6.77 36.96
C PRO A 59 -25.69 8.24 36.50
N LEU A 60 -24.69 8.63 35.69
CA LEU A 60 -24.62 9.96 35.08
C LEU A 60 -25.18 9.95 33.64
N SER A 61 -26.34 10.56 33.45
CA SER A 61 -26.87 10.87 32.12
C SER A 61 -26.10 12.06 31.52
N ALA A 62 -25.15 11.78 30.62
CA ALA A 62 -24.33 12.78 29.95
C ALA A 62 -24.84 13.06 28.52
N ARG A 63 -25.22 14.31 28.26
CA ARG A 63 -25.70 14.79 26.95
C ARG A 63 -24.51 15.22 26.08
N ALA A 64 -24.34 14.61 24.91
CA ALA A 64 -23.18 14.86 24.06
C ALA A 64 -23.08 16.33 23.56
N PRO A 65 -21.87 16.92 23.51
CA PRO A 65 -21.64 18.23 22.91
C PRO A 65 -21.69 18.18 21.36
N PRO A 66 -21.98 19.30 20.68
CA PRO A 66 -22.13 19.33 19.22
C PRO A 66 -20.77 19.24 18.49
N GLY A 67 -20.67 18.36 17.50
CA GLY A 67 -19.51 18.28 16.59
C GLY A 67 -19.24 16.90 15.99
N VAL A 68 -19.72 15.83 16.61
CA VAL A 68 -19.44 14.44 16.17
C VAL A 68 -20.38 14.01 15.03
N PRO A 69 -19.88 13.43 13.92
CA PRO A 69 -20.72 12.84 12.87
C PRO A 69 -21.57 11.67 13.41
N ALA A 70 -22.84 11.63 13.00
CA ALA A 70 -23.84 10.74 13.61
C ALA A 70 -23.50 9.23 13.59
N ALA A 71 -22.69 8.78 12.64
CA ALA A 71 -22.26 7.37 12.54
C ALA A 71 -21.44 6.88 13.74
N VAL A 72 -20.66 7.75 14.40
CA VAL A 72 -19.77 7.37 15.51
C VAL A 72 -20.57 7.08 16.79
N ALA A 73 -21.73 7.73 16.97
CA ALA A 73 -22.56 7.58 18.17
C ALA A 73 -23.27 6.21 18.26
N GLU A 74 -23.55 5.55 17.11
CA GLU A 74 -24.35 4.33 17.10
C GLU A 74 -23.56 3.07 17.53
N MET A 75 -22.24 3.04 17.33
CA MET A 75 -21.42 1.87 17.64
C MET A 75 -21.21 1.64 19.15
N ALA A 76 -21.26 2.69 19.97
CA ALA A 76 -21.05 2.59 21.41
C ALA A 76 -22.20 1.85 22.15
N GLY A 77 -23.44 1.93 21.62
CA GLY A 77 -24.64 1.46 22.32
C GLY A 77 -24.99 -0.02 22.18
N ARG A 78 -24.19 -0.83 21.47
CA ARG A 78 -24.58 -2.20 21.05
C ARG A 78 -23.82 -3.35 21.74
N ARG A 79 -23.15 -3.12 22.88
CA ARG A 79 -22.35 -4.17 23.57
C ARG A 79 -23.04 -4.94 24.71
N GLU A 80 -24.25 -4.57 25.14
CA GLU A 80 -24.96 -5.22 26.26
C GLU A 80 -26.33 -5.81 25.87
N ALA A 81 -26.37 -6.67 24.84
CA ALA A 81 -27.63 -7.27 24.38
C ALA A 81 -27.55 -8.73 23.88
N GLN A 82 -26.48 -9.49 24.19
CA GLN A 82 -26.33 -10.85 23.64
C GLN A 82 -25.63 -11.91 24.53
N SER A 83 -25.69 -11.77 25.85
CA SER A 83 -25.47 -12.90 26.76
C SER A 83 -26.82 -13.57 27.07
N GLY A 84 -27.10 -14.74 26.47
CA GLY A 84 -28.39 -15.40 26.68
C GLY A 84 -28.88 -16.34 25.56
N ARG A 85 -28.07 -17.31 25.14
CA ARG A 85 -28.57 -18.52 24.45
C ARG A 85 -27.55 -19.65 24.47
N HIS A 86 -27.84 -20.73 25.20
CA HIS A 86 -27.08 -21.97 25.10
C HIS A 86 -27.36 -22.64 23.75
N HIS A 87 -26.39 -22.61 22.84
CA HIS A 87 -26.40 -23.48 21.66
C HIS A 87 -25.68 -24.80 21.95
N HIS A 88 -26.25 -25.89 21.44
CA HIS A 88 -25.76 -27.25 21.66
C HIS A 88 -24.42 -27.43 20.92
N LEU A 89 -23.40 -27.94 21.62
CA LEU A 89 -22.11 -28.23 21.00
C LEU A 89 -22.26 -29.38 19.98
N PRO A 90 -21.87 -29.22 18.71
CA PRO A 90 -21.56 -30.38 17.89
C PRO A 90 -20.36 -31.12 18.50
N LYS A 91 -20.28 -32.44 18.27
CA LYS A 91 -19.13 -33.23 18.72
C LYS A 91 -17.86 -32.75 18.01
N ARG A 92 -16.70 -33.04 18.61
CA ARG A 92 -15.45 -33.10 17.84
C ARG A 92 -15.61 -34.17 16.76
N GLU A 93 -15.77 -33.74 15.52
CA GLU A 93 -15.15 -34.44 14.41
C GLU A 93 -13.67 -34.05 14.44
N GLU A 94 -12.80 -35.04 14.30
CA GLU A 94 -11.36 -34.79 14.28
C GLU A 94 -11.02 -34.16 12.93
N MET A 95 -10.27 -33.05 12.96
CA MET A 95 -9.81 -32.39 11.74
C MET A 95 -8.71 -33.25 11.14
N GLU A 96 -9.10 -34.23 10.30
CA GLU A 96 -8.17 -34.90 9.40
C GLU A 96 -7.48 -33.81 8.57
N LEU A 97 -6.19 -33.60 8.82
CA LEU A 97 -5.39 -32.75 7.94
C LEU A 97 -5.36 -33.43 6.58
N ASP A 98 -5.58 -32.63 5.53
CA ASP A 98 -5.46 -33.13 4.16
C ASP A 98 -4.08 -33.75 3.94
N ASP A 99 -4.11 -35.06 3.70
CA ASP A 99 -2.92 -35.87 3.50
C ASP A 99 -2.20 -35.49 2.18
N ALA A 100 -2.86 -34.79 1.25
CA ALA A 100 -2.20 -34.18 0.10
C ALA A 100 -1.41 -32.90 0.48
N ALA A 101 -2.01 -31.97 1.24
CA ALA A 101 -1.30 -30.80 1.77
C ALA A 101 -0.08 -31.17 2.62
N LEU A 102 -0.17 -32.25 3.43
CA LEU A 102 0.98 -32.78 4.18
C LEU A 102 2.05 -33.40 3.27
N ARG A 103 1.68 -34.05 2.16
CA ARG A 103 2.65 -34.60 1.18
C ARG A 103 3.37 -33.48 0.41
N ASP A 104 2.68 -32.40 0.04
CA ASP A 104 3.30 -31.27 -0.66
C ASP A 104 4.23 -30.47 0.27
N ALA A 105 3.88 -30.33 1.55
CA ALA A 105 4.75 -29.77 2.59
C ALA A 105 5.97 -30.66 2.93
N ALA A 106 5.84 -31.99 2.81
CA ALA A 106 6.93 -32.94 3.05
C ALA A 106 7.92 -33.04 1.86
N ALA A 107 7.52 -32.60 0.66
CA ALA A 107 8.33 -32.65 -0.55
C ALA A 107 9.37 -31.51 -0.59
N LEU A 108 10.46 -31.66 0.18
CA LEU A 108 11.64 -30.78 0.09
C LEU A 108 12.06 -30.58 -1.38
N ARG A 109 11.76 -29.39 -1.93
CA ARG A 109 12.03 -29.06 -3.34
C ARG A 109 13.50 -29.34 -3.66
N ARG A 110 13.76 -30.11 -4.72
CA ARG A 110 15.14 -30.41 -5.15
C ARG A 110 15.88 -29.09 -5.39
N ARG A 111 17.06 -28.94 -4.75
CA ARG A 111 17.91 -27.75 -4.86
C ARG A 111 18.13 -27.42 -6.33
N GLN A 112 17.86 -26.19 -6.70
CA GLN A 112 18.01 -25.74 -8.07
C GLN A 112 19.49 -25.44 -8.32
N VAL A 113 20.04 -25.95 -9.42
CA VAL A 113 21.46 -25.75 -9.73
C VAL A 113 21.58 -24.53 -10.64
N GLY A 114 21.92 -23.39 -10.01
CA GLY A 114 22.08 -22.10 -10.68
C GLY A 114 23.39 -21.41 -10.31
N GLY A 115 24.43 -22.13 -9.94
CA GLY A 115 25.71 -21.59 -9.45
C GLY A 115 26.71 -22.71 -9.17
N LYS A 116 27.93 -22.37 -8.74
CA LYS A 116 28.92 -23.40 -8.35
C LYS A 116 28.37 -24.19 -7.15
N ASP A 117 28.24 -25.50 -7.32
CA ASP A 117 27.64 -26.42 -6.34
C ASP A 117 26.21 -26.00 -5.88
N GLY A 118 25.53 -25.18 -6.69
CA GLY A 118 24.22 -24.58 -6.37
C GLY A 118 24.24 -23.48 -5.30
N LYS A 119 25.42 -23.01 -4.87
CA LYS A 119 25.59 -22.00 -3.81
C LYS A 119 25.84 -20.60 -4.34
N CYS A 120 25.57 -19.62 -3.48
CA CYS A 120 25.84 -18.20 -3.69
C CYS A 120 26.01 -17.45 -2.36
N GLY A 121 26.33 -16.15 -2.43
CA GLY A 121 26.53 -15.28 -1.27
C GLY A 121 28.00 -14.97 -0.99
N PRO A 122 28.29 -14.26 0.13
CA PRO A 122 29.64 -13.87 0.50
C PRO A 122 30.60 -15.06 0.58
N GLY A 123 31.71 -15.00 -0.18
CA GLY A 123 32.70 -16.06 -0.28
C GLY A 123 32.30 -17.29 -1.12
N ALA A 124 31.02 -17.48 -1.43
CA ALA A 124 30.53 -18.53 -2.33
C ALA A 124 30.42 -18.07 -3.80
N GLY A 125 30.20 -16.77 -4.02
CA GLY A 125 30.06 -16.16 -5.35
C GLY A 125 28.61 -15.86 -5.72
N SER A 126 28.38 -15.51 -6.98
CA SER A 126 27.04 -15.21 -7.50
C SER A 126 26.45 -16.40 -8.24
N CYS A 127 25.12 -16.45 -8.29
CA CYS A 127 24.40 -17.33 -9.18
C CYS A 127 24.60 -16.95 -10.66
N ALA A 128 24.31 -17.89 -11.55
CA ALA A 128 24.22 -17.70 -12.99
C ALA A 128 23.18 -16.63 -13.36
N GLN A 129 23.26 -16.14 -14.59
CA GLN A 129 22.36 -15.10 -15.08
C GLN A 129 20.89 -15.56 -15.03
N GLY A 130 20.02 -14.70 -14.49
CA GLY A 130 18.59 -14.98 -14.29
C GLY A 130 18.27 -15.74 -12.99
N TYR A 131 19.25 -16.31 -12.29
CA TYR A 131 19.02 -16.98 -11.01
C TYR A 131 19.08 -16.01 -9.83
N CYS A 132 18.21 -16.27 -8.86
CA CYS A 132 18.09 -15.60 -7.57
C CYS A 132 18.98 -16.29 -6.53
N CYS A 133 19.33 -15.57 -5.45
CA CYS A 133 20.16 -16.09 -4.36
C CYS A 133 19.41 -15.95 -3.03
N SER A 134 19.00 -17.06 -2.42
CA SER A 134 18.24 -17.06 -1.16
C SER A 134 19.11 -16.58 0.03
N PRO A 135 18.50 -16.12 1.14
CA PRO A 135 19.26 -15.71 2.33
C PRO A 135 20.10 -16.85 2.95
N GLU A 136 19.75 -18.12 2.71
CA GLU A 136 20.54 -19.30 3.11
C GLU A 136 21.72 -19.61 2.15
N GLY A 137 21.93 -18.80 1.11
CA GLY A 137 23.06 -18.92 0.19
C GLY A 137 22.90 -19.99 -0.90
N TRP A 138 21.68 -20.21 -1.39
CA TRP A 138 21.38 -21.15 -2.48
C TRP A 138 20.80 -20.45 -3.70
N CYS A 139 21.10 -20.99 -4.89
CA CYS A 139 20.57 -20.47 -6.15
C CYS A 139 19.21 -21.08 -6.50
N GLY A 140 18.30 -20.27 -7.04
CA GLY A 140 16.98 -20.74 -7.47
C GLY A 140 16.15 -19.70 -8.22
N LEU A 141 14.90 -20.07 -8.50
CA LEU A 141 13.93 -19.33 -9.33
C LEU A 141 12.51 -19.31 -8.73
N THR A 142 12.28 -19.90 -7.54
CA THR A 142 10.99 -19.80 -6.84
C THR A 142 10.97 -18.58 -5.90
N PRO A 143 9.80 -18.09 -5.45
CA PRO A 143 9.70 -16.94 -4.54
C PRO A 143 10.60 -17.07 -3.30
N ASP A 144 10.69 -18.28 -2.73
CA ASP A 144 11.61 -18.69 -1.65
C ASP A 144 13.10 -18.29 -1.87
N TYR A 145 13.50 -18.00 -3.11
CA TYR A 145 14.84 -17.57 -3.51
C TYR A 145 14.88 -16.15 -4.08
N CYS A 146 13.78 -15.67 -4.67
CA CYS A 146 13.72 -14.45 -5.49
C CYS A 146 13.08 -13.24 -4.81
N SER A 147 12.19 -13.48 -3.84
CA SER A 147 11.42 -12.45 -3.16
C SER A 147 12.34 -11.39 -2.55
N ALA A 148 12.03 -10.13 -2.80
CA ALA A 148 12.55 -9.04 -2.00
C ALA A 148 11.85 -8.97 -0.63
N PRO A 149 12.53 -8.50 0.44
CA PRO A 149 13.91 -7.99 0.44
C PRO A 149 14.99 -9.09 0.56
N ASP A 150 14.60 -10.32 0.91
CA ASP A 150 15.54 -11.36 1.39
C ASP A 150 16.47 -11.94 0.31
N CYS A 151 16.11 -11.87 -0.97
CA CYS A 151 16.99 -12.26 -2.06
C CYS A 151 18.27 -11.41 -2.07
N LEU A 152 19.43 -12.06 -1.97
CA LEU A 152 20.72 -11.42 -1.83
C LEU A 152 21.13 -10.73 -3.14
N ILE A 153 20.70 -9.48 -3.30
CA ILE A 153 20.75 -8.66 -4.53
C ILE A 153 22.12 -8.61 -5.22
N ASN A 154 23.22 -8.67 -4.47
CA ASN A 154 24.59 -8.65 -4.98
C ASN A 154 25.05 -10.01 -5.57
N TYR A 155 24.28 -11.08 -5.36
CA TYR A 155 24.63 -12.46 -5.70
C TYR A 155 23.55 -13.16 -6.55
N GLY A 156 22.29 -12.68 -6.56
CA GLY A 156 21.21 -13.16 -7.41
C GLY A 156 20.81 -12.15 -8.48
N SER A 157 21.23 -12.35 -9.73
CA SER A 157 20.84 -11.46 -10.84
C SER A 157 19.35 -11.52 -11.18
N GLY A 158 18.66 -12.60 -10.79
CA GLY A 158 17.21 -12.76 -10.95
C GLY A 158 16.34 -12.16 -9.82
N CYS A 159 16.94 -11.71 -8.70
CA CYS A 159 16.18 -11.16 -7.56
C CYS A 159 15.15 -10.12 -8.00
N ASP A 160 13.97 -10.09 -7.36
CA ASP A 160 12.93 -9.07 -7.61
C ASP A 160 13.47 -7.64 -7.42
N ALA A 161 14.42 -7.49 -6.49
CA ALA A 161 15.18 -6.27 -6.23
C ALA A 161 16.09 -5.79 -7.38
N ASN A 162 16.38 -6.64 -8.35
CA ASN A 162 17.15 -6.35 -9.57
C ASN A 162 16.27 -6.22 -10.83
N GLN A 163 14.96 -6.48 -10.75
CA GLN A 163 14.03 -6.38 -11.86
C GLN A 163 13.51 -4.94 -12.01
N LYS A 164 13.91 -4.24 -13.08
CA LYS A 164 13.38 -2.92 -13.43
C LYS A 164 11.95 -3.03 -13.98
N PRO A 165 10.98 -2.22 -13.55
CA PRO A 165 9.64 -2.19 -14.11
C PRO A 165 9.59 -1.56 -15.51
N GLU A 166 8.52 -1.88 -16.23
CA GLU A 166 8.10 -1.12 -17.41
C GLU A 166 7.57 0.29 -17.02
N GLY A 167 7.54 1.19 -18.00
CA GLY A 167 7.19 2.61 -17.81
C GLY A 167 8.27 3.56 -18.35
N VAL A 168 7.99 4.86 -18.36
CA VAL A 168 8.95 5.86 -18.88
C VAL A 168 10.03 6.17 -17.83
N ASP A 169 11.29 6.12 -18.25
CA ASP A 169 12.44 6.35 -17.38
C ASP A 169 12.47 7.79 -16.81
N THR A 170 12.44 7.88 -15.48
CA THR A 170 12.40 9.14 -14.73
C THR A 170 13.78 9.67 -14.37
N SER A 171 14.88 8.95 -14.64
CA SER A 171 16.21 9.28 -14.08
C SER A 171 16.67 10.72 -14.40
N ASN A 172 16.32 11.22 -15.58
CA ASN A 172 16.65 12.56 -16.09
C ASN A 172 15.59 13.64 -15.81
N VAL A 173 14.50 13.32 -15.10
CA VAL A 173 13.49 14.32 -14.69
C VAL A 173 14.13 15.34 -13.74
N PRO A 174 13.94 16.66 -13.94
CA PRO A 174 14.42 17.67 -12.98
C PRO A 174 13.79 17.49 -11.60
N ARG A 175 14.60 17.48 -10.55
CA ARG A 175 14.15 17.35 -9.14
C ARG A 175 14.50 18.60 -8.32
N PRO A 176 13.93 19.78 -8.64
CA PRO A 176 14.15 20.98 -7.84
C PRO A 176 13.62 20.79 -6.41
N HIS A 177 14.27 21.43 -5.46
CA HIS A 177 13.74 21.61 -4.11
C HIS A 177 12.71 22.75 -4.16
N VAL A 178 11.49 22.49 -3.68
CA VAL A 178 10.36 23.45 -3.67
C VAL A 178 9.75 23.54 -2.27
N GLY A 179 9.03 24.63 -1.99
CA GLY A 179 8.50 24.88 -0.64
C GLY A 179 9.59 25.13 0.40
N SER A 180 9.29 24.83 1.67
CA SER A 180 10.19 25.03 2.81
C SER A 180 10.45 23.75 3.63
N VAL A 181 9.94 22.60 3.19
CA VAL A 181 10.16 21.32 3.86
C VAL A 181 11.54 20.76 3.49
N LEU A 182 12.25 20.15 4.46
CA LEU A 182 13.60 19.66 4.29
C LEU A 182 13.71 18.54 3.23
N TYR A 183 14.79 18.58 2.43
CA TYR A 183 15.14 17.55 1.44
C TYR A 183 16.41 16.80 1.86
N GLY A 184 16.31 15.48 2.02
CA GLY A 184 17.39 14.65 2.58
C GLY A 184 17.70 15.02 4.03
N GLY A 185 18.98 14.97 4.39
CA GLY A 185 19.45 15.28 5.75
C GLY A 185 19.00 14.24 6.78
N LEU A 186 18.89 14.65 8.04
CA LEU A 186 18.54 13.77 9.16
C LEU A 186 17.07 13.29 9.16
N GLY A 187 16.25 13.74 8.20
CA GLY A 187 14.82 13.43 8.13
C GLY A 187 13.95 14.24 9.09
N ILE A 188 12.66 13.91 9.07
CA ILE A 188 11.57 14.67 9.72
C ILE A 188 10.76 13.71 10.59
N TYR A 189 10.62 14.02 11.88
CA TYR A 189 10.06 13.12 12.90
C TYR A 189 8.68 13.54 13.43
N ASP A 190 8.34 14.83 13.40
CA ASP A 190 7.08 15.36 13.94
C ASP A 190 6.38 16.35 12.98
N CYS A 191 5.07 16.57 13.21
CA CYS A 191 4.31 17.59 12.47
C CYS A 191 4.66 19.01 12.93
N VAL A 192 4.56 20.00 12.03
CA VAL A 192 4.77 21.42 12.41
C VAL A 192 3.57 22.03 13.12
N LYS A 193 2.38 21.41 13.00
CA LYS A 193 1.11 21.93 13.51
C LYS A 193 0.59 21.09 14.69
N LYS A 194 0.29 21.77 15.81
CA LYS A 194 -0.35 21.15 16.98
C LYS A 194 -1.79 20.76 16.69
N GLY A 195 -2.20 19.60 17.18
CA GLY A 195 -3.54 19.03 16.98
C GLY A 195 -3.70 18.14 15.75
N ASP A 196 -2.65 18.02 14.95
CA ASP A 196 -2.61 17.15 13.77
C ASP A 196 -1.86 15.85 14.09
N ILE A 197 -2.35 14.72 13.58
CA ILE A 197 -1.69 13.41 13.59
C ILE A 197 -1.71 12.89 12.15
N ALA A 198 -0.55 12.64 11.56
CA ALA A 198 -0.48 11.91 10.31
C ALA A 198 -0.27 10.43 10.60
N ILE A 199 -1.28 9.61 10.29
CA ILE A 199 -1.16 8.15 10.34
C ILE A 199 -0.52 7.71 9.03
N THR A 200 0.53 6.89 9.12
CA THR A 200 1.31 6.43 7.96
C THR A 200 1.36 4.92 7.90
N PHE A 201 1.28 4.37 6.69
CA PHE A 201 1.32 2.93 6.44
C PHE A 201 2.43 2.57 5.46
N ASP A 202 3.33 1.69 5.89
CA ASP A 202 4.49 1.25 5.11
C ASP A 202 4.24 -0.13 4.46
N ASP A 203 5.17 -0.52 3.57
CA ASP A 203 5.20 -1.75 2.77
C ASP A 203 4.08 -2.00 1.74
N GLY A 204 2.96 -1.27 1.83
CA GLY A 204 1.80 -1.40 0.94
C GLY A 204 2.05 -1.15 -0.56
N PRO A 205 1.02 -1.35 -1.42
CA PRO A 205 -0.23 -2.01 -1.06
C PRO A 205 -0.03 -3.53 -0.94
N TYR A 206 -0.94 -4.20 -0.26
CA TYR A 206 -1.02 -5.66 -0.15
C TYR A 206 -2.47 -6.11 0.12
N ASN A 207 -2.66 -7.33 0.66
CA ASN A 207 -3.96 -8.01 0.75
C ASN A 207 -5.05 -7.25 1.51
N PHE A 208 -4.69 -6.40 2.50
CA PHE A 208 -5.66 -5.73 3.38
C PHE A 208 -5.86 -4.23 3.06
N THR A 209 -5.14 -3.69 2.08
CA THR A 209 -5.16 -2.26 1.73
C THR A 209 -6.53 -1.76 1.28
N GLY A 210 -7.32 -2.60 0.59
CA GLY A 210 -8.67 -2.24 0.14
C GLY A 210 -9.60 -1.90 1.31
N ASP A 211 -9.68 -2.81 2.27
CA ASP A 211 -10.47 -2.69 3.50
C ASP A 211 -9.96 -1.56 4.40
N LEU A 212 -8.65 -1.29 4.40
CA LEU A 212 -8.07 -0.16 5.09
C LEU A 212 -8.55 1.18 4.51
N LEU A 213 -8.62 1.31 3.19
CA LEU A 213 -9.16 2.49 2.51
C LEU A 213 -10.65 2.67 2.81
N ASP A 214 -11.43 1.58 2.88
CA ASP A 214 -12.85 1.64 3.30
C ASP A 214 -13.01 2.16 4.74
N LYS A 215 -12.12 1.76 5.67
CA LYS A 215 -12.09 2.31 7.03
C LYS A 215 -11.78 3.81 7.01
N PHE A 216 -10.72 4.23 6.34
CA PHE A 216 -10.36 5.65 6.26
C PHE A 216 -11.45 6.51 5.62
N ALA A 217 -12.15 5.99 4.59
CA ALA A 217 -13.32 6.63 4.01
C ALA A 217 -14.48 6.75 5.01
N ALA A 218 -14.79 5.68 5.77
CA ALA A 218 -15.89 5.65 6.74
C ALA A 218 -15.73 6.66 7.90
N TYR A 219 -14.50 6.91 8.36
CA TYR A 219 -14.20 7.96 9.36
C TYR A 219 -14.02 9.36 8.73
N GLY A 220 -13.99 9.50 7.41
CA GLY A 220 -13.62 10.75 6.73
C GLY A 220 -12.14 11.14 6.92
N ALA A 221 -11.31 10.19 7.32
CA ALA A 221 -9.93 10.36 7.76
C ALA A 221 -8.93 10.46 6.58
N LYS A 222 -7.67 10.79 6.88
CA LYS A 222 -6.56 10.83 5.92
C LYS A 222 -5.28 10.18 6.48
N ALA A 223 -4.65 9.36 5.66
CA ALA A 223 -3.35 8.73 5.91
C ALA A 223 -2.34 9.04 4.79
N THR A 224 -1.09 8.62 5.00
CA THR A 224 -0.04 8.60 3.98
C THR A 224 0.50 7.19 3.81
N PHE A 225 0.58 6.70 2.56
CA PHE A 225 1.02 5.34 2.26
C PHE A 225 2.42 5.38 1.64
N PHE A 226 3.42 4.80 2.32
CA PHE A 226 4.77 4.64 1.79
C PHE A 226 4.86 3.29 1.06
N ILE A 227 4.79 3.36 -0.27
CA ILE A 227 4.57 2.22 -1.16
C ILE A 227 5.90 1.56 -1.56
N THR A 228 6.02 0.24 -1.38
CA THR A 228 7.08 -0.56 -2.00
C THR A 228 6.67 -1.03 -3.40
N GLY A 229 7.61 -1.00 -4.34
CA GLY A 229 7.37 -1.26 -5.77
C GLY A 229 7.25 -2.74 -6.18
N ASN A 230 8.12 -3.62 -5.66
CA ASN A 230 8.05 -5.07 -5.77
C ASN A 230 8.71 -5.68 -4.53
N ASN A 231 7.90 -6.18 -3.60
CA ASN A 231 8.30 -6.59 -2.25
C ASN A 231 7.43 -7.77 -1.78
N LEU A 232 7.91 -8.57 -0.82
CA LEU A 232 7.16 -9.69 -0.21
C LEU A 232 6.57 -10.70 -1.22
N GLY A 233 7.18 -10.82 -2.41
CA GLY A 233 6.66 -11.66 -3.51
C GLY A 233 5.33 -11.17 -4.12
N LYS A 234 4.88 -9.95 -3.82
CA LYS A 234 3.58 -9.41 -4.27
C LYS A 234 3.51 -9.11 -5.78
N GLY A 235 4.67 -9.07 -6.44
CA GLY A 235 4.83 -8.58 -7.81
C GLY A 235 4.91 -7.06 -7.89
N MET A 236 5.14 -6.54 -9.09
CA MET A 236 5.30 -5.11 -9.34
C MET A 236 3.99 -4.34 -9.13
N ILE A 237 4.02 -3.16 -8.52
CA ILE A 237 2.82 -2.33 -8.29
C ILE A 237 2.11 -1.89 -9.57
N ASN A 238 2.80 -1.84 -10.71
CA ASN A 238 2.23 -1.57 -12.03
C ASN A 238 1.97 -2.83 -12.88
N ASP A 239 2.07 -4.03 -12.30
CA ASP A 239 1.50 -5.24 -12.92
C ASP A 239 -0.03 -5.14 -12.93
N TYR A 240 -0.61 -4.87 -14.11
CA TYR A 240 -2.05 -4.73 -14.30
C TYR A 240 -2.86 -6.02 -14.06
N SER A 241 -2.21 -7.17 -13.83
CA SER A 241 -2.88 -8.38 -13.32
C SER A 241 -3.12 -8.34 -11.80
N LYS A 242 -2.59 -7.33 -11.09
CA LYS A 242 -2.72 -7.14 -9.65
C LYS A 242 -3.63 -5.96 -9.30
N PRO A 243 -4.28 -5.95 -8.13
CA PRO A 243 -5.09 -4.81 -7.68
C PRO A 243 -4.26 -3.60 -7.24
N TRP A 244 -2.93 -3.72 -7.12
CA TRP A 244 -2.01 -2.72 -6.57
C TRP A 244 -2.17 -1.33 -7.21
N ALA A 245 -2.14 -1.25 -8.55
CA ALA A 245 -2.35 0.00 -9.29
C ALA A 245 -3.75 0.59 -9.07
N GLY A 246 -4.75 -0.25 -8.79
CA GLY A 246 -6.11 0.17 -8.42
C GLY A 246 -6.13 0.84 -7.04
N PHE A 247 -5.54 0.22 -6.03
CA PHE A 247 -5.43 0.78 -4.69
C PHE A 247 -4.61 2.08 -4.65
N ILE A 248 -3.51 2.16 -5.40
CA ILE A 248 -2.68 3.38 -5.48
C ILE A 248 -3.45 4.55 -6.13
N ARG A 249 -4.22 4.30 -7.20
CA ARG A 249 -5.14 5.32 -7.76
C ARG A 249 -6.24 5.71 -6.77
N ARG A 250 -6.79 4.73 -6.04
CA ARG A 250 -7.83 4.95 -5.02
C ARG A 250 -7.33 5.85 -3.88
N MET A 251 -6.12 5.61 -3.36
CA MET A 251 -5.48 6.46 -2.35
C MET A 251 -5.49 7.94 -2.75
N VAL A 252 -4.99 8.25 -3.95
CA VAL A 252 -4.92 9.62 -4.47
C VAL A 252 -6.33 10.23 -4.64
N ALA A 253 -7.27 9.46 -5.20
CA ALA A 253 -8.64 9.90 -5.46
C ALA A 253 -9.44 10.20 -4.18
N GLU A 254 -9.24 9.39 -3.12
CA GLU A 254 -9.86 9.59 -1.80
C GLU A 254 -9.12 10.63 -0.93
N GLY A 255 -8.10 11.28 -1.51
CA GLY A 255 -7.40 12.43 -0.93
C GLY A 255 -6.24 12.07 -0.01
N HIS A 256 -5.86 10.80 0.08
CA HIS A 256 -4.65 10.36 0.79
C HIS A 256 -3.38 10.81 0.04
N GLN A 257 -2.24 10.74 0.74
CA GLN A 257 -0.93 10.94 0.14
C GLN A 257 -0.30 9.58 -0.16
N VAL A 258 0.35 9.45 -1.32
CA VAL A 258 1.22 8.31 -1.64
C VAL A 258 2.66 8.77 -1.68
N ALA A 259 3.55 7.95 -1.14
CA ALA A 259 4.97 8.23 -0.93
C ALA A 259 5.81 7.00 -1.29
N SER A 260 7.12 7.18 -1.48
CA SER A 260 8.01 6.06 -1.82
C SER A 260 8.51 5.33 -0.57
N HIS A 261 8.55 4.00 -0.62
CA HIS A 261 9.29 3.16 0.32
C HIS A 261 10.38 2.34 -0.39
N THR A 262 10.99 2.93 -1.44
CA THR A 262 11.90 2.28 -2.38
C THR A 262 11.25 1.19 -3.25
N TRP A 263 12.00 0.66 -4.21
CA TRP A 263 11.55 -0.39 -5.11
C TRP A 263 11.25 -1.67 -4.33
N SER A 264 12.17 -2.17 -3.51
CA SER A 264 12.09 -3.54 -3.02
C SER A 264 12.58 -3.68 -1.56
N HIS A 265 12.29 -2.68 -0.72
CA HIS A 265 12.58 -2.62 0.71
C HIS A 265 14.03 -2.98 1.11
N GLN A 266 14.99 -2.66 0.24
CA GLN A 266 16.39 -3.00 0.47
C GLN A 266 17.05 -2.03 1.46
N ASN A 267 17.83 -2.58 2.40
CA ASN A 267 18.60 -1.78 3.35
C ASN A 267 19.67 -0.96 2.61
N ALA A 268 19.58 0.37 2.67
CA ALA A 268 20.44 1.28 1.92
C ALA A 268 21.94 1.08 2.20
N SER A 269 22.32 0.70 3.44
CA SER A 269 23.71 0.47 3.83
C SER A 269 24.31 -0.85 3.31
N GLN A 270 23.51 -1.69 2.64
CA GLN A 270 23.96 -2.94 1.98
C GLN A 270 24.07 -2.81 0.45
N LEU A 271 23.76 -1.63 -0.10
CA LEU A 271 23.72 -1.37 -1.54
C LEU A 271 24.88 -0.50 -2.01
N THR A 272 25.30 -0.69 -3.26
CA THR A 272 26.07 0.35 -3.95
C THR A 272 25.21 1.58 -4.23
N ALA A 273 25.83 2.76 -4.36
CA ALA A 273 25.11 3.99 -4.71
C ALA A 273 24.29 3.88 -6.02
N ALA A 274 24.74 3.06 -6.98
CA ALA A 274 24.00 2.78 -8.21
C ALA A 274 22.74 1.93 -7.95
N GLN A 275 22.84 0.87 -7.13
CA GLN A 275 21.67 0.08 -6.72
C GLN A 275 20.70 0.90 -5.88
N TYR A 276 21.18 1.70 -4.92
CA TYR A 276 20.29 2.58 -4.13
C TYR A 276 19.60 3.63 -5.02
N ARG A 277 20.30 4.21 -6.00
CA ARG A 277 19.65 5.07 -7.00
C ARG A 277 18.58 4.30 -7.78
N ASN A 278 18.86 3.09 -8.26
CA ASN A 278 17.86 2.26 -8.95
C ASN A 278 16.64 1.99 -8.06
N GLN A 279 16.84 1.70 -6.77
CA GLN A 279 15.77 1.48 -5.80
C GLN A 279 14.83 2.69 -5.66
N ILE A 280 15.30 3.92 -5.85
CA ILE A 280 14.42 5.09 -5.93
C ILE A 280 13.80 5.22 -7.33
N ILE A 281 14.63 5.29 -8.38
CA ILE A 281 14.21 5.53 -9.76
C ILE A 281 13.18 4.49 -10.26
N TRP A 282 13.29 3.23 -9.89
CA TRP A 282 12.37 2.19 -10.36
C TRP A 282 10.99 2.30 -9.69
N ASN A 283 10.94 2.74 -8.42
CA ASN A 283 9.69 3.07 -7.76
C ASN A 283 9.06 4.35 -8.34
N GLU A 284 9.86 5.37 -8.69
CA GLU A 284 9.38 6.53 -9.46
C GLU A 284 8.75 6.13 -10.81
N ILE A 285 9.40 5.23 -11.58
CA ILE A 285 8.92 4.76 -12.88
C ILE A 285 7.55 4.08 -12.73
N ALA A 286 7.41 3.13 -11.81
CA ALA A 286 6.16 2.42 -11.61
C ALA A 286 5.03 3.33 -11.07
N PHE A 287 5.34 4.29 -10.20
CA PHE A 287 4.37 5.32 -9.80
C PHE A 287 3.91 6.17 -10.99
N ASN A 288 4.85 6.62 -11.81
CA ASN A 288 4.57 7.43 -13.00
C ASN A 288 3.72 6.68 -14.04
N ASP A 289 3.91 5.36 -14.17
CA ASP A 289 3.10 4.49 -15.03
C ASP A 289 1.64 4.33 -14.52
N ILE A 290 1.45 4.32 -13.20
CA ILE A 290 0.13 4.21 -12.54
C ILE A 290 -0.64 5.54 -12.52
N LEU A 291 0.07 6.67 -12.37
CA LEU A 291 -0.50 7.99 -12.00
C LEU A 291 -0.18 9.16 -12.96
N GLY A 292 0.83 9.05 -13.82
CA GLY A 292 1.38 10.17 -14.62
C GLY A 292 2.30 11.14 -13.85
N PHE A 293 2.57 10.83 -12.58
CA PHE A 293 3.45 11.56 -11.66
C PHE A 293 4.00 10.60 -10.59
N PHE A 294 5.03 11.02 -9.85
CA PHE A 294 5.64 10.23 -8.76
C PHE A 294 5.89 11.06 -7.50
N PRO A 295 6.02 10.45 -6.29
CA PRO A 295 6.16 11.20 -5.05
C PRO A 295 7.49 11.96 -4.91
N ALA A 296 7.45 13.12 -4.26
CA ALA A 296 8.61 13.81 -3.70
C ALA A 296 8.87 13.45 -2.22
N TYR A 297 8.03 12.59 -1.63
CA TYR A 297 8.11 12.12 -0.25
C TYR A 297 8.54 10.66 -0.20
N MET A 298 9.39 10.30 0.77
CA MET A 298 9.79 8.91 1.01
C MET A 298 10.13 8.62 2.48
N ARG A 299 10.10 7.34 2.84
CA ARG A 299 10.63 6.81 4.10
C ARG A 299 11.69 5.75 3.79
N PRO A 300 12.87 5.76 4.43
CA PRO A 300 13.88 4.71 4.24
C PRO A 300 13.45 3.39 4.89
N PRO A 301 13.59 2.24 4.18
CA PRO A 301 13.43 0.90 4.76
C PRO A 301 14.17 0.71 6.08
N TYR A 302 13.54 0.05 7.04
CA TYR A 302 14.06 -0.16 8.41
C TYR A 302 14.41 1.13 9.17
N SER A 303 13.97 2.29 8.69
CA SER A 303 14.43 3.63 9.10
C SER A 303 15.95 3.90 8.90
N ILE A 304 16.68 3.03 8.20
CA ILE A 304 18.15 3.15 8.05
C ILE A 304 18.49 4.07 6.87
N CYS A 305 19.06 5.23 7.18
CA CYS A 305 19.61 6.15 6.18
C CYS A 305 20.83 6.91 6.72
N GLU A 306 22.02 6.36 6.48
CA GLU A 306 23.30 7.01 6.80
C GLU A 306 23.62 8.18 5.85
N SER A 307 24.67 8.96 6.12
CA SER A 307 25.01 10.20 5.40
C SER A 307 25.06 10.06 3.87
N ALA A 308 25.50 8.92 3.34
CA ALA A 308 25.49 8.63 1.89
C ALA A 308 24.05 8.49 1.33
N CYS A 309 23.16 7.82 2.06
CA CYS A 309 21.73 7.73 1.75
C CYS A 309 21.06 9.11 1.87
N GLN A 310 21.32 9.85 2.95
CA GLN A 310 20.75 11.18 3.19
C GLN A 310 21.15 12.18 2.09
N LYS A 311 22.40 12.12 1.62
CA LYS A 311 22.86 12.92 0.47
C LYS A 311 22.19 12.45 -0.82
N ALA A 312 22.15 11.14 -1.10
CA ALA A 312 21.51 10.62 -2.31
C ALA A 312 20.03 11.01 -2.42
N LEU A 313 19.31 11.02 -1.29
CA LEU A 313 17.92 11.50 -1.22
C LEU A 313 17.80 13.02 -1.36
N SER A 314 18.75 13.81 -0.85
CA SER A 314 18.79 15.26 -1.09
C SER A 314 19.07 15.58 -2.57
N ASP A 315 20.02 14.87 -3.19
CA ASP A 315 20.36 14.97 -4.62
C ASP A 315 19.19 14.52 -5.52
N LEU A 316 18.39 13.55 -5.05
CA LEU A 316 17.14 13.12 -5.67
C LEU A 316 15.93 13.99 -5.25
N GLY A 317 16.11 15.02 -4.44
CA GLY A 317 15.01 15.92 -4.02
C GLY A 317 13.86 15.19 -3.33
N TYR A 318 14.16 14.32 -2.35
CA TYR A 318 13.18 13.66 -1.50
C TYR A 318 13.08 14.25 -0.09
N HIS A 319 11.85 14.49 0.36
CA HIS A 319 11.55 14.67 1.79
C HIS A 319 11.65 13.30 2.48
N VAL A 320 12.41 13.23 3.58
CA VAL A 320 12.73 11.97 4.27
C VAL A 320 11.94 11.92 5.58
N ILE A 321 11.01 10.98 5.68
CA ILE A 321 9.98 10.98 6.73
C ILE A 321 10.17 9.79 7.68
N TYR A 322 10.26 10.11 8.96
CA TYR A 322 10.29 9.16 10.08
C TYR A 322 8.97 9.24 10.85
N PHE A 323 9.01 9.03 12.17
CA PHE A 323 7.87 8.99 13.07
C PHE A 323 8.31 9.32 14.51
N ASP A 324 7.41 9.88 15.31
CA ASP A 324 7.57 10.11 16.75
C ASP A 324 6.57 9.29 17.58
N LEU A 325 5.71 8.50 16.93
CA LEU A 325 4.85 7.49 17.52
C LEU A 325 4.92 6.18 16.72
N ASP A 326 5.40 5.12 17.35
CA ASP A 326 5.36 3.74 16.85
C ASP A 326 4.48 2.93 17.79
N THR A 327 3.49 2.21 17.26
CA THR A 327 2.61 1.32 18.03
C THR A 327 3.03 -0.15 17.93
N GLU A 328 4.16 -0.45 17.28
CA GLU A 328 4.72 -1.78 17.14
C GLU A 328 3.74 -2.84 16.57
N GLY A 329 2.75 -2.45 15.75
CA GLY A 329 1.74 -3.39 15.23
C GLY A 329 2.36 -4.58 14.50
N TYR A 330 3.51 -4.37 13.84
CA TYR A 330 4.31 -5.41 13.19
C TYR A 330 4.91 -6.46 14.14
N LEU A 331 5.15 -6.12 15.42
CA LEU A 331 5.54 -7.08 16.46
C LEU A 331 4.33 -7.79 17.10
N ASN A 332 3.13 -7.25 16.90
CA ASN A 332 1.92 -7.57 17.65
C ASN A 332 0.77 -8.11 16.78
N ASP A 333 1.05 -8.61 15.57
CA ASP A 333 0.10 -9.16 14.59
C ASP A 333 -0.54 -10.53 14.98
N ASP A 334 -0.74 -10.78 16.27
CA ASP A 334 -1.61 -11.84 16.80
C ASP A 334 -2.76 -11.21 17.61
N LYS A 335 -3.94 -11.84 17.54
CA LYS A 335 -5.17 -11.39 18.22
C LYS A 335 -5.01 -11.20 19.75
N LYS A 336 -4.02 -11.84 20.37
CA LYS A 336 -3.68 -11.74 21.81
C LYS A 336 -2.62 -10.67 22.11
N LEU A 337 -1.86 -10.24 21.10
CA LEU A 337 -0.73 -9.31 21.26
C LEU A 337 -1.08 -7.87 20.87
N ILE A 338 -1.98 -7.67 19.91
CA ILE A 338 -2.38 -6.32 19.44
C ILE A 338 -2.98 -5.39 20.52
N GLN A 339 -3.27 -5.89 21.72
CA GLN A 339 -3.59 -5.01 22.84
C GLN A 339 -2.38 -4.16 23.27
N ASN A 340 -1.15 -4.69 23.18
CA ASN A 340 0.09 -3.95 23.47
C ASN A 340 0.17 -2.66 22.63
N SER A 341 -0.11 -2.75 21.33
CA SER A 341 -0.13 -1.61 20.40
C SER A 341 -1.19 -0.55 20.75
N LYS A 342 -2.31 -0.97 21.35
CA LYS A 342 -3.36 -0.07 21.83
C LYS A 342 -2.98 0.60 23.15
N ASP A 343 -2.34 -0.16 24.03
CA ASP A 343 -1.82 0.36 25.30
C ASP A 343 -0.73 1.41 25.06
N ILE A 344 0.16 1.20 24.07
CA ILE A 344 1.13 2.21 23.59
C ILE A 344 0.42 3.45 23.04
N TRP A 345 -0.61 3.27 22.19
CA TRP A 345 -1.39 4.38 21.64
C TRP A 345 -2.05 5.22 22.75
N ASP A 346 -2.73 4.59 23.71
CA ASP A 346 -3.38 5.32 24.80
C ASP A 346 -2.37 5.94 25.77
N GLU A 347 -1.22 5.31 26.04
CA GLU A 347 -0.14 5.92 26.83
C GLU A 347 0.39 7.21 26.17
N ALA A 348 0.51 7.24 24.85
CA ALA A 348 0.84 8.46 24.11
C ALA A 348 -0.30 9.50 24.17
N MET A 349 -1.53 9.08 23.94
CA MET A 349 -2.70 9.97 23.89
C MET A 349 -3.12 10.55 25.25
N ASP A 350 -2.88 9.85 26.36
CA ASP A 350 -3.11 10.34 27.73
C ASP A 350 -2.05 11.37 28.15
N LYS A 351 -0.82 11.23 27.63
CA LYS A 351 0.29 12.17 27.85
C LYS A 351 0.26 13.39 26.93
N ALA A 352 -0.67 13.46 25.98
CA ALA A 352 -0.76 14.51 24.95
C ALA A 352 -2.10 15.27 24.99
N THR A 353 -2.16 16.45 24.35
CA THR A 353 -3.45 17.08 23.97
C THR A 353 -3.31 17.82 22.64
N PRO A 354 -4.39 17.97 21.84
CA PRO A 354 -4.35 18.69 20.56
C PRO A 354 -3.84 20.13 20.64
N ALA A 355 -3.91 20.77 21.81
CA ALA A 355 -3.46 22.14 22.01
C ALA A 355 -1.93 22.30 22.14
N ARG A 356 -1.17 21.21 22.37
CA ARG A 356 0.28 21.26 22.68
C ARG A 356 1.14 20.23 21.95
N SER A 357 0.54 19.13 21.50
CA SER A 357 1.20 17.99 20.89
C SER A 357 0.68 17.72 19.48
N GLN A 358 1.34 16.82 18.77
CA GLN A 358 1.14 16.41 17.38
C GLN A 358 2.00 15.16 17.14
N TYR A 359 1.68 14.34 16.13
CA TYR A 359 2.42 13.09 15.88
C TYR A 359 2.52 12.70 14.40
N LEU A 360 3.66 12.12 14.03
CA LEU A 360 3.81 11.22 12.88
C LEU A 360 3.76 9.78 13.39
N MET A 361 2.71 9.05 13.05
CA MET A 361 2.50 7.66 13.48
C MET A 361 2.90 6.67 12.37
N ILE A 362 3.70 5.65 12.69
CA ILE A 362 3.98 4.52 11.79
C ILE A 362 3.09 3.31 12.12
N GLU A 363 2.63 2.64 11.06
CA GLU A 363 2.06 1.29 11.04
C GLU A 363 2.35 0.66 9.65
N HIS A 364 1.95 -0.58 9.39
CA HIS A 364 2.14 -1.24 8.08
C HIS A 364 0.83 -1.93 7.64
N ASP A 365 0.32 -1.64 6.44
CA ASP A 365 -0.98 -2.16 5.97
C ASP A 365 -0.94 -3.61 5.46
N ILE A 366 0.24 -4.22 5.51
CA ILE A 366 0.45 -5.66 5.28
C ILE A 366 -0.03 -6.54 6.45
N HIS A 367 -0.25 -5.97 7.65
CA HIS A 367 -0.58 -6.70 8.88
C HIS A 367 -2.09 -6.77 9.15
N TYR A 368 -2.57 -7.96 9.52
CA TYR A 368 -4.00 -8.21 9.70
C TYR A 368 -4.56 -7.45 10.90
N GLN A 369 -3.88 -7.53 12.05
CA GLN A 369 -4.33 -6.87 13.28
C GLN A 369 -4.21 -5.34 13.17
N THR A 370 -3.21 -4.82 12.47
CA THR A 370 -3.07 -3.38 12.17
C THR A 370 -4.31 -2.86 11.44
N VAL A 371 -4.73 -3.51 10.35
CA VAL A 371 -5.91 -3.09 9.56
C VAL A 371 -7.22 -3.35 10.29
N TYR A 372 -7.47 -4.58 10.76
CA TYR A 372 -8.79 -4.99 11.24
C TYR A 372 -9.06 -4.73 12.74
N ASN A 373 -8.07 -4.29 13.53
CA ASN A 373 -8.19 -4.24 14.98
C ASN A 373 -7.55 -3.00 15.63
N LEU A 374 -6.40 -2.53 15.13
CA LEU A 374 -5.72 -1.33 15.62
C LEU A 374 -6.26 -0.05 14.95
N THR A 375 -6.41 -0.03 13.62
CA THR A 375 -6.83 1.17 12.88
C THR A 375 -8.16 1.76 13.38
N ASP A 376 -9.21 0.95 13.54
CA ASP A 376 -10.49 1.44 14.06
C ASP A 376 -10.37 2.00 15.49
N TYR A 377 -9.48 1.42 16.30
CA TYR A 377 -9.22 1.85 17.67
C TYR A 377 -8.53 3.21 17.71
N VAL A 378 -7.44 3.33 16.95
CA VAL A 378 -6.67 4.56 16.74
C VAL A 378 -7.58 5.67 16.22
N LEU A 379 -8.33 5.45 15.14
CA LEU A 379 -9.23 6.46 14.57
C LEU A 379 -10.34 6.87 15.55
N THR A 380 -10.97 5.92 16.25
CA THR A 380 -12.00 6.23 17.26
C THR A 380 -11.43 7.08 18.40
N SER A 381 -10.27 6.69 18.96
CA SER A 381 -9.61 7.39 20.07
C SER A 381 -9.11 8.78 19.64
N LEU A 382 -8.53 8.90 18.44
CA LEU A 382 -8.09 10.14 17.81
C LEU A 382 -9.23 11.16 17.71
N PHE A 383 -10.35 10.80 17.08
CA PHE A 383 -11.48 11.73 16.89
C PHE A 383 -12.22 12.02 18.20
N ALA A 384 -12.37 11.05 19.10
CA ALA A 384 -12.98 11.26 20.41
C ALA A 384 -12.17 12.24 21.30
N ARG A 385 -10.84 12.24 21.16
CA ARG A 385 -9.91 13.15 21.86
C ARG A 385 -9.70 14.49 21.14
N GLY A 386 -10.39 14.73 20.01
CA GLY A 386 -10.40 16.03 19.30
C GLY A 386 -9.21 16.31 18.38
N TRP A 387 -8.47 15.28 17.96
CA TRP A 387 -7.36 15.39 17.02
C TRP A 387 -7.82 15.44 15.55
N ARG A 388 -6.92 15.87 14.65
CA ARG A 388 -7.10 15.79 13.19
C ARG A 388 -6.22 14.70 12.57
N SER A 389 -6.83 13.72 11.92
CA SER A 389 -6.14 12.81 11.00
C SER A 389 -5.85 13.54 9.69
N VAL A 390 -4.57 13.57 9.28
CA VAL A 390 -4.08 14.33 8.11
C VAL A 390 -3.05 13.53 7.29
N THR A 391 -2.76 14.00 6.08
CA THR A 391 -1.57 13.56 5.32
C THR A 391 -0.28 14.14 5.90
N VAL A 392 0.88 13.53 5.60
CA VAL A 392 2.20 14.04 6.02
C VAL A 392 2.47 15.44 5.44
N GLY A 393 2.08 15.69 4.19
CA GLY A 393 2.19 17.01 3.56
C GLY A 393 1.41 18.09 4.32
N GLU A 394 0.14 17.84 4.66
CA GLU A 394 -0.65 18.75 5.51
C GLU A 394 -0.04 18.95 6.91
N CYS A 395 0.42 17.86 7.53
CA CYS A 395 1.09 17.82 8.83
C CYS A 395 2.36 18.68 8.87
N LEU A 396 3.07 18.81 7.74
CA LEU A 396 4.25 19.65 7.57
C LEU A 396 3.95 21.02 6.95
N GLY A 397 2.69 21.32 6.64
CA GLY A 397 2.25 22.58 6.05
C GLY A 397 2.63 22.78 4.58
N ASP A 398 2.96 21.71 3.85
CA ASP A 398 3.38 21.77 2.45
C ASP A 398 2.17 21.73 1.50
N PRO A 399 2.05 22.67 0.53
CA PRO A 399 1.01 22.65 -0.49
C PRO A 399 0.99 21.35 -1.31
N LYS A 400 -0.21 20.85 -1.66
CA LYS A 400 -0.39 19.54 -2.34
C LYS A 400 0.30 19.46 -3.70
N GLU A 401 0.56 20.61 -4.31
CA GLU A 401 1.27 20.79 -5.57
C GLU A 401 2.76 20.41 -5.48
N ASN A 402 3.36 20.45 -4.28
CA ASN A 402 4.76 20.11 -4.03
C ASN A 402 4.98 18.60 -3.75
N TRP A 403 3.94 17.86 -3.32
CA TRP A 403 4.07 16.47 -2.88
C TRP A 403 4.50 15.50 -3.98
N TYR A 404 4.35 15.89 -5.25
CA TYR A 404 4.52 15.04 -6.42
C TYR A 404 5.31 15.74 -7.53
N ARG A 405 6.04 14.95 -8.33
CA ARG A 405 6.81 15.38 -9.50
C ARG A 405 6.17 14.82 -10.77
N GLN A 406 5.98 15.67 -11.77
CA GLN A 406 5.46 15.26 -13.09
C GLN A 406 6.49 14.39 -13.82
N GLY A 407 6.05 13.32 -14.47
CA GLY A 407 6.94 12.43 -15.21
C GLY A 407 7.36 12.95 -16.58
N SER A 408 8.49 12.43 -17.06
CA SER A 408 8.88 12.46 -18.46
C SER A 408 7.81 11.75 -19.30
N GLY A 409 6.93 12.51 -19.94
CA GLY A 409 5.81 11.98 -20.75
C GLY A 409 4.53 12.80 -20.61
N SER A 410 4.28 13.36 -19.42
CA SER A 410 3.23 14.35 -19.18
C SER A 410 3.58 15.67 -19.86
N SER A 411 3.24 15.77 -21.15
CA SER A 411 3.41 16.97 -21.98
C SER A 411 2.40 18.05 -21.58
N SER A 412 2.67 18.70 -20.45
CA SER A 412 1.95 19.89 -20.01
C SER A 412 2.11 21.00 -21.05
N GLY A 413 1.03 21.23 -21.82
CA GLY A 413 0.98 22.29 -22.82
C GLY A 413 1.10 23.66 -22.15
N GLY A 414 2.32 24.24 -22.19
CA GLY A 414 2.68 25.49 -21.54
C GLY A 414 2.03 26.73 -22.15
N GLY A 415 0.71 26.88 -21.98
CA GLY A 415 -0.03 28.09 -22.30
C GLY A 415 0.22 29.19 -21.26
N ALA A 416 1.25 30.00 -21.46
CA ALA A 416 1.61 31.07 -20.54
C ALA A 416 0.77 32.34 -20.70
N GLY A 417 0.34 32.93 -19.57
CA GLY A 417 -0.11 34.33 -19.47
C GLY A 417 -1.60 34.57 -19.65
N GLY A 418 -2.27 35.07 -18.60
CA GLY A 418 -3.69 35.47 -18.68
C GLY A 418 -4.45 35.53 -17.35
N GLY A 419 -3.92 36.19 -16.32
CA GLY A 419 -4.63 36.35 -15.05
C GLY A 419 -5.72 37.44 -15.13
N PRO A 420 -7.00 37.16 -14.77
CA PRO A 420 -8.05 38.17 -14.73
C PRO A 420 -8.15 38.84 -13.36
N THR A 421 -7.83 40.14 -13.29
CA THR A 421 -8.14 40.98 -12.12
C THR A 421 -9.65 41.18 -11.99
N THR A 422 -10.15 41.26 -10.75
CA THR A 422 -11.58 41.40 -10.44
C THR A 422 -12.14 42.79 -10.75
N SER A 423 -13.30 42.85 -11.40
CA SER A 423 -14.27 43.97 -11.32
C SER A 423 -15.62 43.57 -11.93
N ALA A 424 -16.70 44.13 -11.40
CA ALA A 424 -18.09 43.92 -11.83
C ALA A 424 -18.88 45.23 -11.62
N PRO A 425 -20.17 45.31 -11.98
CA PRO A 425 -20.79 44.95 -13.27
C PRO A 425 -21.52 46.17 -13.89
N SER A 426 -21.94 46.08 -15.16
CA SER A 426 -22.79 47.10 -15.79
C SER A 426 -23.79 46.49 -16.79
N LYS A 427 -24.94 47.16 -16.98
CA LYS A 427 -26.16 46.69 -17.66
C LYS A 427 -26.80 47.90 -18.40
N PRO A 428 -27.89 47.74 -19.17
CA PRO A 428 -28.08 47.02 -20.44
C PRO A 428 -28.13 47.96 -21.68
N THR A 429 -28.23 47.39 -22.89
CA THR A 429 -29.22 47.81 -23.89
C THR A 429 -29.38 46.73 -24.98
N ALA A 430 -30.45 46.81 -25.79
CA ALA A 430 -30.75 45.87 -26.88
C ALA A 430 -31.24 46.62 -28.12
N SER A 431 -30.97 46.10 -29.33
CA SER A 431 -31.63 46.56 -30.56
C SER A 431 -31.59 45.53 -31.70
N HIS A 432 -32.78 45.10 -32.12
CA HIS A 432 -33.27 44.76 -33.46
C HIS A 432 -32.44 43.97 -34.51
N SER A 433 -33.07 42.89 -35.00
CA SER A 433 -32.84 42.14 -36.26
C SER A 433 -33.40 42.91 -37.51
N PRO A 434 -33.51 42.39 -38.78
CA PRO A 434 -33.61 40.99 -39.24
C PRO A 434 -32.92 40.63 -40.60
N THR A 435 -33.34 39.48 -41.18
CA THR A 435 -32.99 38.86 -42.49
C THR A 435 -31.70 38.03 -42.54
N GLY A 436 -31.65 36.83 -43.17
CA GLY A 436 -32.70 36.05 -43.84
C GLY A 436 -32.34 34.56 -44.09
N PHE A 437 -33.33 33.74 -44.45
CA PHE A 437 -33.24 32.29 -44.79
C PHE A 437 -33.06 32.09 -46.32
N PRO A 438 -32.47 30.98 -46.85
CA PRO A 438 -32.93 29.57 -46.75
C PRO A 438 -31.83 28.61 -46.22
N SER A 439 -32.00 27.32 -45.88
CA SER A 439 -33.07 26.29 -45.87
C SER A 439 -32.63 25.00 -46.62
N THR A 440 -32.62 23.87 -45.89
CA THR A 440 -32.71 22.47 -46.37
C THR A 440 -31.77 21.92 -47.47
N THR A 441 -31.08 20.82 -47.16
CA THR A 441 -31.41 19.47 -47.67
C THR A 441 -30.71 18.37 -46.85
N ILE A 442 -31.42 17.28 -46.55
CA ILE A 442 -30.87 16.06 -45.92
C ILE A 442 -30.46 15.06 -47.01
N ARG A 443 -29.31 14.38 -46.88
CA ARG A 443 -29.14 13.07 -47.54
C ARG A 443 -28.32 12.07 -46.73
N ARG A 444 -28.94 10.90 -46.51
CA ARG A 444 -28.37 9.71 -45.88
C ARG A 444 -27.89 8.74 -46.98
N THR A 445 -26.66 8.24 -46.90
CA THR A 445 -26.21 7.10 -47.71
C THR A 445 -25.39 6.11 -46.89
N THR A 446 -25.79 4.84 -46.96
CA THR A 446 -25.07 3.67 -46.45
C THR A 446 -23.89 3.31 -47.35
N SER A 447 -22.93 2.54 -46.82
CA SER A 447 -21.99 1.75 -47.62
C SER A 447 -21.85 0.35 -47.03
N THR A 448 -21.55 -0.65 -47.86
CA THR A 448 -21.74 -2.07 -47.56
C THR A 448 -20.45 -2.88 -47.52
N ARG A 449 -20.44 -3.87 -46.63
CA ARG A 449 -19.46 -4.97 -46.53
C ARG A 449 -19.34 -5.74 -47.87
N ARG A 450 -18.12 -6.01 -48.35
CA ARG A 450 -17.86 -7.15 -49.25
C ARG A 450 -16.46 -7.76 -49.05
N THR A 451 -16.32 -8.98 -49.56
CA THR A 451 -15.17 -9.88 -49.37
C THR A 451 -14.21 -9.87 -50.57
N GLY A 452 -12.95 -10.23 -50.33
CA GLY A 452 -11.93 -10.44 -51.36
C GLY A 452 -10.82 -11.39 -50.88
N ARG A 453 -10.50 -12.41 -51.69
CA ARG A 453 -9.45 -13.43 -51.49
C ARG A 453 -8.55 -13.43 -52.74
N PRO A 454 -7.25 -13.75 -52.60
CA PRO A 454 -6.59 -14.52 -53.65
C PRO A 454 -5.79 -15.74 -53.14
N THR A 455 -5.51 -16.64 -54.08
CA THR A 455 -4.64 -17.84 -54.03
C THR A 455 -3.77 -17.82 -55.31
N SER A 456 -2.61 -18.49 -55.45
CA SER A 456 -1.75 -19.26 -54.52
C SER A 456 -0.27 -19.14 -55.02
N THR A 457 0.64 -20.11 -55.28
CA THR A 457 0.67 -21.59 -55.28
C THR A 457 2.12 -22.10 -55.35
N ALA A 458 2.47 -23.18 -54.61
CA ALA A 458 3.62 -24.09 -54.84
C ALA A 458 5.06 -23.51 -54.70
N THR A 459 6.14 -24.23 -54.34
CA THR A 459 6.44 -25.65 -53.97
C THR A 459 7.79 -25.66 -53.19
N SER A 460 8.43 -26.73 -52.67
CA SER A 460 8.24 -28.20 -52.57
C SER A 460 9.28 -28.78 -51.58
N GLY A 461 9.02 -29.92 -50.92
CA GLY A 461 10.09 -30.80 -50.38
C GLY A 461 9.78 -31.56 -49.09
N ASN A 462 9.76 -32.91 -49.16
CA ASN A 462 9.81 -33.92 -48.07
C ASN A 462 10.61 -35.14 -48.66
N PRO A 463 10.86 -36.31 -48.02
CA PRO A 463 10.19 -37.01 -46.89
C PRO A 463 11.18 -37.27 -45.71
N ASP A 464 11.02 -38.18 -44.72
CA ASP A 464 10.40 -39.53 -44.62
C ASP A 464 10.06 -39.85 -43.14
N SER A 465 8.82 -40.25 -42.79
CA SER A 465 8.33 -41.64 -42.48
C SER A 465 8.83 -42.24 -41.14
N SER A 466 8.15 -43.16 -40.44
CA SER A 466 6.79 -43.77 -40.46
C SER A 466 6.54 -44.41 -39.05
N LEU A 467 5.45 -45.09 -38.63
CA LEU A 467 4.30 -45.83 -39.20
C LEU A 467 3.03 -45.66 -38.30
N VAL A 468 1.93 -46.36 -38.62
CA VAL A 468 0.78 -46.69 -37.73
C VAL A 468 0.49 -48.21 -37.84
N PRO A 469 -0.35 -48.84 -37.00
CA PRO A 469 -1.73 -49.11 -37.46
C PRO A 469 -2.81 -49.07 -36.36
N ASP A 470 -4.08 -49.13 -36.79
CA ASP A 470 -5.29 -48.95 -35.99
C ASP A 470 -6.34 -50.04 -36.36
N ASN A 471 -7.53 -50.03 -35.73
CA ASN A 471 -8.76 -50.76 -36.11
C ASN A 471 -8.82 -52.31 -35.86
N PRO A 472 -10.02 -52.97 -35.88
CA PRO A 472 -11.34 -52.49 -36.37
C PRO A 472 -12.55 -52.60 -35.41
N ILE A 473 -13.67 -52.03 -35.85
CA ILE A 473 -15.02 -52.05 -35.22
C ILE A 473 -15.95 -53.05 -35.94
N GLY A 474 -16.86 -53.72 -35.21
CA GLY A 474 -17.92 -54.59 -35.76
C GLY A 474 -19.19 -54.67 -34.86
N PRO A 475 -20.44 -54.66 -35.38
CA PRO A 475 -21.67 -54.49 -34.58
C PRO A 475 -22.72 -55.64 -34.80
N PRO A 476 -24.03 -55.52 -34.49
CA PRO A 476 -24.74 -54.75 -33.45
C PRO A 476 -25.69 -55.61 -32.55
N GLY A 477 -26.22 -55.03 -31.46
CA GLY A 477 -27.38 -55.55 -30.72
C GLY A 477 -28.33 -54.41 -30.29
N LYS A 478 -29.66 -54.61 -30.37
CA LYS A 478 -30.67 -53.55 -30.09
C LYS A 478 -31.31 -53.67 -28.70
N GLY A 479 -31.51 -52.54 -28.03
CA GLY A 479 -32.40 -52.37 -26.88
C GLY A 479 -32.85 -50.91 -26.78
N ASN A 480 -34.15 -50.66 -26.59
CA ASN A 480 -34.73 -49.30 -26.49
C ASN A 480 -34.74 -48.81 -25.03
N GLY A 481 -34.57 -47.51 -24.82
CA GLY A 481 -34.80 -46.87 -23.51
C GLY A 481 -34.16 -45.50 -23.37
N GLY A 482 -34.79 -44.45 -23.94
CA GLY A 482 -34.38 -43.07 -23.71
C GLY A 482 -35.14 -42.44 -22.55
N SER A 483 -34.42 -41.77 -21.63
CA SER A 483 -34.98 -40.96 -20.55
C SER A 483 -34.15 -39.69 -20.35
N SER A 484 -34.83 -38.58 -20.07
CA SER A 484 -34.23 -37.25 -19.90
C SER A 484 -33.30 -37.11 -18.68
N PRO A 485 -32.37 -36.13 -18.65
CA PRO A 485 -31.75 -35.70 -17.41
C PRO A 485 -32.80 -35.23 -16.38
N ALA A 486 -32.51 -35.43 -15.10
CA ALA A 486 -33.46 -35.19 -14.01
C ALA A 486 -33.80 -33.71 -13.79
N LYS A 487 -35.01 -33.46 -13.28
CA LYS A 487 -35.54 -32.12 -12.93
C LYS A 487 -34.80 -31.54 -11.69
N PRO A 488 -34.60 -30.21 -11.59
CA PRO A 488 -34.06 -29.56 -10.39
C PRO A 488 -34.94 -29.74 -9.14
N THR A 489 -34.30 -29.72 -7.97
CA THR A 489 -34.93 -29.74 -6.65
C THR A 489 -35.11 -28.33 -6.09
N GLU A 490 -36.34 -27.81 -6.18
CA GLU A 490 -36.84 -26.74 -5.30
C GLU A 490 -37.05 -27.28 -3.87
N THR A 491 -36.95 -26.52 -2.78
CA THR A 491 -36.54 -25.10 -2.60
C THR A 491 -35.95 -24.95 -1.20
N GLY A 492 -34.76 -24.36 -1.09
CA GLY A 492 -34.35 -23.64 0.11
C GLY A 492 -34.34 -22.15 -0.23
N SER A 493 -35.14 -21.33 0.46
CA SER A 493 -35.13 -19.88 0.21
C SER A 493 -33.77 -19.31 0.65
N LEU A 494 -32.96 -18.89 -0.33
CA LEU A 494 -31.64 -18.34 -0.08
C LEU A 494 -31.75 -17.08 0.79
N LYS A 495 -30.93 -17.00 1.83
CA LYS A 495 -30.94 -15.84 2.72
C LYS A 495 -30.39 -14.64 1.96
N LYS A 496 -31.15 -13.56 1.89
CA LYS A 496 -30.65 -12.29 1.34
C LYS A 496 -29.47 -11.79 2.19
N THR A 497 -28.36 -11.43 1.54
CA THR A 497 -27.16 -10.89 2.18
C THR A 497 -27.43 -9.59 2.97
N VAL A 498 -26.63 -9.35 4.01
CA VAL A 498 -26.74 -8.17 4.90
C VAL A 498 -25.41 -7.41 5.03
N ASP A 499 -24.32 -8.14 4.87
CA ASP A 499 -22.90 -7.81 4.99
C ASP A 499 -22.27 -7.54 3.63
N GLY A 500 -22.59 -8.36 2.63
CA GLY A 500 -22.06 -8.26 1.27
C GLY A 500 -21.79 -9.61 0.61
N ASP A 501 -21.81 -10.70 1.38
CA ASP A 501 -21.34 -12.02 0.95
C ASP A 501 -22.45 -12.84 0.27
N CYS A 502 -22.04 -13.80 -0.57
CA CYS A 502 -22.91 -14.73 -1.28
C CYS A 502 -22.26 -16.10 -1.52
N GLY A 503 -23.10 -17.11 -1.78
CA GLY A 503 -22.69 -18.51 -1.68
C GLY A 503 -23.21 -19.17 -0.40
N ASN A 504 -22.97 -20.47 -0.22
CA ASN A 504 -23.31 -21.21 1.01
C ASN A 504 -24.76 -21.03 1.53
N GLY A 505 -25.72 -20.80 0.63
CA GLY A 505 -27.14 -20.56 0.96
C GLY A 505 -27.53 -19.08 1.13
N VAL A 506 -26.63 -18.14 0.83
CA VAL A 506 -26.82 -16.69 0.85
C VAL A 506 -26.86 -16.13 -0.58
N THR A 507 -27.74 -15.16 -0.84
CA THR A 507 -27.96 -14.55 -2.16
C THR A 507 -27.86 -13.02 -2.16
N CYS A 508 -27.37 -12.51 -3.29
CA CYS A 508 -27.33 -11.09 -3.63
C CYS A 508 -28.70 -10.50 -4.03
N LEU A 509 -29.70 -11.32 -4.35
CA LEU A 509 -30.95 -10.85 -4.95
C LEU A 509 -31.68 -9.80 -4.09
N GLY A 510 -31.89 -8.62 -4.69
CA GLY A 510 -32.46 -7.42 -4.11
C GLY A 510 -31.53 -6.66 -3.14
N SER A 511 -30.23 -6.99 -3.04
CA SER A 511 -29.36 -6.42 -2.01
C SER A 511 -28.95 -4.96 -2.28
N ARG A 512 -28.55 -4.25 -1.22
CA ARG A 512 -28.03 -2.88 -1.34
C ARG A 512 -26.72 -2.83 -2.13
N PHE A 513 -25.89 -3.86 -2.00
CA PHE A 513 -24.58 -3.99 -2.65
C PHE A 513 -24.74 -4.25 -4.15
N GLY A 514 -25.68 -5.13 -4.51
CA GLY A 514 -26.05 -5.46 -5.88
C GLY A 514 -26.68 -6.84 -6.00
N ASP A 515 -27.22 -7.15 -7.17
CA ASP A 515 -27.98 -8.38 -7.40
C ASP A 515 -27.10 -9.56 -7.88
N CYS A 516 -25.88 -9.27 -8.34
CA CYS A 516 -24.96 -10.25 -8.92
C CYS A 516 -23.96 -10.77 -7.89
N CYS A 517 -23.65 -12.08 -7.91
CA CYS A 517 -22.68 -12.73 -7.02
C CYS A 517 -21.42 -13.08 -7.81
N SER A 518 -20.24 -12.55 -7.44
CA SER A 518 -18.98 -12.91 -8.12
C SER A 518 -18.49 -14.30 -7.73
N VAL A 519 -17.59 -14.91 -8.53
CA VAL A 519 -16.85 -16.14 -8.14
C VAL A 519 -16.12 -16.01 -6.79
N SER A 520 -15.74 -14.80 -6.39
CA SER A 520 -15.08 -14.51 -5.11
C SER A 520 -16.03 -14.52 -3.91
N GLY A 521 -17.35 -14.69 -4.12
CA GLY A 521 -18.34 -14.78 -3.04
C GLY A 521 -18.90 -13.44 -2.56
N PHE A 522 -18.83 -12.38 -3.37
CA PHE A 522 -19.31 -11.04 -3.00
C PHE A 522 -20.41 -10.52 -3.93
N CYS A 523 -21.26 -9.65 -3.41
CA CYS A 523 -22.39 -9.03 -4.12
C CYS A 523 -22.05 -7.66 -4.72
N GLY A 524 -22.42 -7.43 -5.97
CA GLY A 524 -22.19 -6.15 -6.65
C GLY A 524 -23.03 -5.93 -7.91
N ARG A 525 -22.74 -4.84 -8.63
CA ARG A 525 -23.50 -4.36 -9.79
C ARG A 525 -22.65 -4.09 -11.05
N SER A 526 -21.33 -4.04 -10.94
CA SER A 526 -20.45 -3.86 -12.11
C SER A 526 -20.24 -5.18 -12.85
N ALA A 527 -19.65 -5.10 -14.04
CA ALA A 527 -19.33 -6.26 -14.88
C ALA A 527 -18.48 -7.32 -14.14
N ASP A 528 -17.65 -6.91 -13.18
CA ASP A 528 -16.79 -7.79 -12.36
C ASP A 528 -17.60 -8.76 -11.48
N TYR A 529 -18.82 -8.37 -11.10
CA TYR A 529 -19.76 -9.19 -10.35
C TYR A 529 -20.84 -9.83 -11.22
N CYS A 530 -21.24 -9.17 -12.32
CA CYS A 530 -22.40 -9.56 -13.14
C CYS A 530 -22.07 -10.33 -14.43
N GLY A 531 -20.82 -10.27 -14.91
CA GLY A 531 -20.39 -10.88 -16.17
C GLY A 531 -20.15 -12.39 -16.10
N ALA A 532 -19.32 -12.91 -17.00
CA ALA A 532 -19.08 -14.35 -17.20
C ALA A 532 -18.58 -15.12 -15.95
N THR A 533 -18.09 -14.41 -14.93
CA THR A 533 -17.65 -14.94 -13.63
C THR A 533 -18.68 -14.71 -12.50
N CYS A 534 -19.95 -14.55 -12.86
CA CYS A 534 -21.06 -14.48 -11.90
C CYS A 534 -21.59 -15.88 -11.55
N GLN A 535 -22.02 -16.08 -10.29
CA GLN A 535 -22.59 -17.33 -9.78
C GLN A 535 -24.14 -17.32 -9.84
N PRO A 536 -24.78 -17.95 -10.85
CA PRO A 536 -26.23 -17.88 -11.04
C PRO A 536 -27.05 -18.61 -9.96
N GLY A 537 -26.40 -19.45 -9.15
CA GLY A 537 -27.02 -20.05 -7.96
C GLY A 537 -27.23 -19.06 -6.81
N PHE A 538 -26.60 -17.87 -6.85
CA PHE A 538 -26.60 -16.91 -5.74
C PHE A 538 -26.85 -15.45 -6.16
N GLY A 539 -26.92 -15.13 -7.45
CA GLY A 539 -27.23 -13.77 -7.94
C GLY A 539 -27.81 -13.73 -9.37
N ALA A 540 -28.31 -12.55 -9.77
CA ALA A 540 -28.89 -12.27 -11.08
C ALA A 540 -27.81 -12.02 -12.15
N CYS A 541 -27.12 -13.08 -12.55
CA CYS A 541 -26.10 -13.01 -13.60
C CYS A 541 -26.72 -12.67 -14.96
N SER A 542 -26.20 -11.63 -15.63
CA SER A 542 -26.60 -11.30 -17.00
C SER A 542 -25.51 -10.49 -17.71
N ASP A 543 -25.19 -10.86 -18.95
CA ASP A 543 -24.16 -10.21 -19.78
C ASP A 543 -24.61 -8.83 -20.33
N SER A 544 -25.56 -8.16 -19.66
CA SER A 544 -26.30 -6.98 -20.17
C SER A 544 -26.34 -5.80 -19.19
N ALA A 545 -25.65 -5.88 -18.05
CA ALA A 545 -25.52 -4.77 -17.11
C ALA A 545 -24.45 -3.76 -17.60
N GLN A 546 -24.90 -2.71 -18.29
CA GLN A 546 -24.14 -1.48 -18.60
C GLN A 546 -24.65 -0.33 -17.73
#